data_AF-A0A8S0FTT5-F1
#
_entry.id   AF-A0A8S0FTT5-F1
#
_cell.length_a   1.000
_cell.length_b   1.000
_cell.length_c   1.000
_cell.angle_alpha   90.00
_cell.angle_beta   90.00
_cell.angle_gamma   90.00
#
_symmetry.space_group_name_H-M   'P 1'
#
loop_
_entity.id
_entity.type
_entity.pdbx_description
1 polymer ?
#
loop_
_entity_poly.entity_id
_entity_poly.type
_entity_poly.pdbx_seq_one_letter_code
_entity_poly.pdbx_strand_id
1 'polypeptide(L)'
;MSADAWTARVVGVVKKALHVQIDGLETVLAAMCEPQIAIVSLTITEKGYFHSPATGQLMLDHPMVVADVQNPHQPKTATGVIVEALARRKAAGLPAFTVMSCDNMPENGHVMRDVVTSYAQAIDVKLAQWIEDNVTFPSTMVDRIVPAVTEDTLAKNRTTYRCARSGRRCL
;
A
#
# COMPACT_ATOMS: atom_id res chain seq x y z
N MET A 1 -1.07 -4.15 -25.81
CA MET A 1 -0.84 -5.60 -25.95
C MET A 1 -0.69 -5.86 -27.44
N SER A 2 0.46 -6.38 -27.90
CA SER A 2 0.55 -6.80 -29.31
C SER A 2 -0.40 -7.99 -29.51
N ALA A 3 -1.07 -8.05 -30.66
CA ALA A 3 -1.97 -9.16 -30.99
C ALA A 3 -1.22 -10.49 -31.23
N ASP A 4 0.12 -10.47 -31.14
CA ASP A 4 0.97 -11.48 -31.75
C ASP A 4 1.33 -12.63 -30.79
N ALA A 5 1.21 -12.43 -29.47
CA ALA A 5 1.57 -13.45 -28.49
C ALA A 5 0.91 -13.28 -27.12
N TRP A 6 0.74 -14.40 -26.43
CA TRP A 6 0.37 -14.44 -25.01
C TRP A 6 1.41 -15.25 -24.24
N THR A 7 1.67 -14.85 -23.00
CA THR A 7 2.51 -15.60 -22.05
C THR A 7 1.79 -15.70 -20.72
N ALA A 8 2.05 -16.77 -19.97
CA ALA A 8 1.50 -16.97 -18.64
C ALA A 8 2.64 -17.30 -17.66
N ARG A 9 2.53 -16.76 -16.44
CA ARG A 9 3.49 -17.00 -15.36
C ARG A 9 2.72 -17.14 -14.05
N VAL A 10 3.04 -18.18 -13.28
CA VAL A 10 2.62 -18.28 -11.88
C VAL A 10 3.59 -17.45 -11.03
N VAL A 11 3.07 -16.47 -10.29
CA VAL A 11 3.86 -15.60 -9.41
C VAL A 11 3.93 -16.21 -8.01
N GLY A 12 5.14 -16.35 -7.46
CA GLY A 12 5.39 -17.04 -6.18
C GLY A 12 6.08 -16.19 -5.11
N VAL A 13 6.06 -14.85 -5.24
CA VAL A 13 6.75 -13.93 -4.32
C VAL A 13 5.97 -13.65 -3.03
N VAL A 14 4.64 -13.89 -3.03
CA VAL A 14 3.79 -13.68 -1.85
C VAL A 14 4.08 -14.77 -0.82
N LYS A 15 4.53 -14.38 0.38
CA LYS A 15 4.80 -15.30 1.49
C LYS A 15 3.61 -15.50 2.41
N LYS A 16 2.80 -14.45 2.58
CA LYS A 16 1.60 -14.43 3.41
C LYS A 16 0.62 -13.39 2.86
N ALA A 17 -0.67 -13.65 2.96
CA ALA A 17 -1.73 -12.70 2.69
C ALA A 17 -2.51 -12.47 3.99
N LEU A 18 -2.71 -11.20 4.34
CA LEU A 18 -3.37 -10.79 5.58
C LEU A 18 -4.50 -9.84 5.26
N HIS A 19 -5.62 -9.97 5.97
CA HIS A 19 -6.75 -9.08 5.89
C HIS A 19 -7.24 -8.72 7.29
N VAL A 20 -7.41 -7.43 7.59
CA VAL A 20 -7.76 -6.96 8.94
C VAL A 20 -9.05 -7.58 9.51
N GLN A 21 -10.03 -7.89 8.66
CA GLN A 21 -11.29 -8.54 9.08
C GLN A 21 -11.18 -10.07 9.28
N ILE A 22 -10.09 -10.69 8.83
CA ILE A 22 -9.87 -12.14 8.92
C ILE A 22 -8.81 -12.42 9.99
N ASP A 23 -7.64 -11.79 9.87
CA ASP A 23 -6.47 -12.03 10.70
C ASP A 23 -6.36 -11.07 11.89
N GLY A 24 -7.13 -9.97 11.86
CA GLY A 24 -7.07 -8.91 12.87
C GLY A 24 -5.96 -7.86 12.61
N LEU A 25 -6.19 -6.65 13.11
CA LEU A 25 -5.26 -5.52 12.96
C LEU A 25 -3.90 -5.79 13.61
N GLU A 26 -3.88 -6.40 14.80
CA GLU A 26 -2.62 -6.71 15.50
C GLU A 26 -1.72 -7.65 14.69
N THR A 27 -2.27 -8.62 13.98
CA THR A 27 -1.49 -9.51 13.10
C THR A 27 -0.84 -8.72 11.94
N VAL A 28 -1.55 -7.72 11.40
CA VAL A 28 -1.01 -6.84 10.35
C VAL A 28 0.10 -5.96 10.91
N LEU A 29 -0.12 -5.30 12.05
CA LEU A 29 0.88 -4.43 12.68
C LEU A 29 2.12 -5.22 13.11
N ALA A 30 1.93 -6.42 13.66
CA ALA A 30 3.04 -7.32 14.01
C ALA A 30 3.90 -7.65 12.78
N ALA A 31 3.27 -7.99 11.65
CA ALA A 31 3.99 -8.25 10.40
C ALA A 31 4.77 -7.02 9.90
N MET A 32 4.17 -5.81 9.97
CA MET A 32 4.85 -4.56 9.59
C MET A 32 6.01 -4.19 10.53
N CYS A 33 5.99 -4.69 11.77
CA CYS A 33 7.04 -4.49 12.76
C CYS A 33 8.15 -5.54 12.70
N GLU A 34 8.08 -6.53 11.81
CA GLU A 34 9.17 -7.48 11.63
C GLU A 34 10.46 -6.74 11.17
N PRO A 35 11.63 -7.01 11.77
CA PRO A 35 12.83 -6.20 11.53
C PRO A 35 13.27 -6.13 10.07
N GLN A 36 13.07 -7.22 9.32
CA GLN A 36 13.46 -7.33 7.91
C GLN A 36 12.52 -6.59 6.94
N ILE A 37 11.38 -6.05 7.41
CA ILE A 37 10.52 -5.21 6.59
C ILE A 37 11.21 -3.87 6.36
N ALA A 38 11.72 -3.69 5.14
CA ALA A 38 12.42 -2.49 4.71
C ALA A 38 11.54 -1.53 3.89
N ILE A 39 10.46 -2.03 3.27
CA ILE A 39 9.57 -1.26 2.39
C ILE A 39 8.12 -1.63 2.68
N VAL A 40 7.26 -0.61 2.76
CA VAL A 40 5.80 -0.73 2.70
C VAL A 40 5.33 -0.03 1.42
N SER A 41 4.82 -0.81 0.47
CA SER A 41 4.33 -0.29 -0.83
C SER A 41 2.81 -0.19 -0.88
N LEU A 42 2.27 0.78 -1.61
CA LEU A 42 0.83 1.06 -1.67
C LEU A 42 0.27 1.07 -3.10
N THR A 43 -0.89 0.44 -3.26
CA THR A 43 -1.78 0.58 -4.43
C THR A 43 -3.22 0.66 -3.90
N ILE A 44 -3.53 1.74 -3.20
CA ILE A 44 -4.76 1.91 -2.40
C ILE A 44 -5.82 2.77 -3.09
N THR A 45 -5.59 3.13 -4.36
CA THR A 45 -6.34 4.16 -5.12
C THR A 45 -6.12 5.57 -4.56
N GLU A 46 -6.39 6.59 -5.38
CA GLU A 46 -6.20 8.00 -5.04
C GLU A 46 -7.00 8.41 -3.80
N LYS A 47 -8.19 7.80 -3.61
CA LYS A 47 -9.08 8.05 -2.47
C LYS A 47 -8.55 7.49 -1.15
N GLY A 48 -7.69 6.48 -1.21
CA GLY A 48 -7.14 5.81 -0.02
C GLY A 48 -6.21 6.70 0.82
N TYR A 49 -5.70 7.79 0.24
CA TYR A 49 -4.83 8.75 0.90
C TYR A 49 -5.60 9.79 1.73
N PHE A 50 -6.93 9.86 1.58
CA PHE A 50 -7.79 10.87 2.23
C PHE A 50 -7.29 12.31 2.07
N HIS A 51 -6.69 12.62 0.93
CA HIS A 51 -6.20 13.95 0.61
C HIS A 51 -7.21 14.73 -0.24
N SER A 52 -7.14 16.06 -0.17
CA SER A 52 -7.89 16.95 -1.06
C SER A 52 -7.25 16.93 -2.45
N PRO A 53 -7.96 16.56 -3.52
CA PRO A 53 -7.41 16.55 -4.88
C PRO A 53 -6.91 17.92 -5.35
N ALA A 54 -7.46 19.00 -4.79
CA ALA A 54 -7.09 20.36 -5.16
C ALA A 54 -5.78 20.84 -4.50
N THR A 55 -5.44 20.31 -3.31
CA THR A 55 -4.31 20.81 -2.51
C THR A 55 -3.25 19.76 -2.21
N GLY A 56 -3.52 18.47 -2.43
CA GLY A 56 -2.62 17.37 -2.03
C GLY A 56 -2.61 17.10 -0.52
N GLN A 57 -3.29 17.93 0.28
CA GLN A 57 -3.20 17.90 1.74
C GLN A 57 -4.20 16.92 2.35
N LEU A 58 -3.84 16.32 3.49
CA LEU A 58 -4.72 15.45 4.26
C LEU A 58 -5.99 16.19 4.70
N MET A 59 -7.15 15.57 4.47
CA MET A 59 -8.44 16.07 4.96
C MET A 59 -8.62 15.66 6.43
N LEU A 60 -8.12 16.47 7.36
CA LEU A 60 -8.17 16.21 8.80
C LEU A 60 -9.60 16.14 9.37
N ASP A 61 -10.56 16.74 8.68
CA ASP A 61 -11.99 16.71 9.00
C ASP A 61 -12.73 15.48 8.44
N HIS A 62 -12.07 14.69 7.58
CA HIS A 62 -12.67 13.49 7.01
C HIS A 62 -12.97 12.45 8.13
N PRO A 63 -14.19 11.87 8.20
CA PRO A 63 -14.59 11.03 9.33
C PRO A 63 -13.66 9.84 9.63
N MET A 64 -13.09 9.22 8.60
CA MET A 64 -12.11 8.14 8.77
C MET A 64 -10.79 8.62 9.38
N VAL A 65 -10.33 9.81 9.02
CA VAL A 65 -9.10 10.41 9.55
C VAL A 65 -9.33 10.85 10.98
N VAL A 66 -10.45 11.52 11.27
CA VAL A 66 -10.85 11.90 12.63
C VAL A 66 -10.92 10.67 13.54
N ALA A 67 -11.56 9.59 13.09
CA ALA A 67 -11.66 8.35 13.87
C ALA A 67 -10.28 7.77 14.21
N ASP A 68 -9.36 7.75 13.25
CA ASP A 68 -7.99 7.28 13.45
C ASP A 68 -7.16 8.23 14.34
N VAL A 69 -7.36 9.55 14.27
CA VAL A 69 -6.70 10.51 15.17
C VAL A 69 -7.17 10.33 16.61
N GLN A 70 -8.47 10.02 16.82
CA GLN A 70 -9.03 9.79 18.16
C GLN A 70 -8.63 8.42 18.74
N ASN A 71 -8.32 7.44 17.91
CA ASN A 71 -7.89 6.11 18.35
C ASN A 71 -6.68 5.61 17.53
N PRO A 72 -5.51 6.25 17.70
CA PRO A 72 -4.35 6.04 16.82
C PRO A 72 -3.73 4.65 16.94
N HIS A 73 -4.04 3.91 18.02
CA HIS A 73 -3.58 2.53 18.22
C HIS A 73 -4.50 1.46 17.62
N GLN A 74 -5.66 1.87 17.10
CA GLN A 74 -6.58 0.98 16.35
C GLN A 74 -7.01 1.61 15.01
N PRO A 75 -6.04 2.00 14.15
CA PRO A 75 -6.34 2.72 12.93
C PRO A 75 -7.03 1.84 11.89
N LYS A 76 -7.81 2.48 11.02
CA LYS A 76 -8.50 1.87 9.88
C LYS A 76 -7.99 2.36 8.54
N THR A 77 -7.41 3.55 8.50
CA THR A 77 -6.83 4.14 7.28
C THR A 77 -5.43 3.59 7.02
N ALA A 78 -5.00 3.59 5.76
CA ALA A 78 -3.64 3.17 5.40
C ALA A 78 -2.58 4.03 6.10
N THR A 79 -2.77 5.36 6.10
CA THR A 79 -1.90 6.31 6.80
C THR A 79 -1.82 6.02 8.30
N GLY A 80 -2.96 5.80 8.96
CA GLY A 80 -3.00 5.47 10.39
C GLY A 80 -2.25 4.18 10.71
N VAL A 81 -2.48 3.12 9.93
CA VAL A 81 -1.77 1.83 10.09
C VAL A 81 -0.27 1.98 9.90
N ILE A 82 0.17 2.76 8.91
CA ILE A 82 1.60 3.03 8.67
C ILE A 82 2.23 3.78 9.85
N VAL A 83 1.59 4.84 10.32
CA VAL A 83 2.14 5.68 11.39
C VAL A 83 2.18 4.92 12.73
N GLU A 84 1.17 4.12 13.05
CA GLU A 84 1.18 3.24 14.21
C GLU A 84 2.30 2.19 14.12
N ALA A 85 2.51 1.56 12.95
CA ALA A 85 3.61 0.62 12.75
C ALA A 85 4.98 1.31 12.94
N LEU A 86 5.15 2.53 12.41
CA LEU A 86 6.37 3.32 12.60
C LEU A 86 6.58 3.70 14.07
N ALA A 87 5.52 4.05 14.80
CA ALA A 87 5.58 4.33 16.23
C ALA A 87 6.07 3.11 17.03
N ARG A 88 5.53 1.92 16.74
CA ARG A 88 5.95 0.66 17.36
C ARG A 88 7.41 0.33 17.04
N ARG A 89 7.83 0.50 15.78
CA ARG A 89 9.24 0.29 15.36
C ARG A 89 10.18 1.25 16.10
N LYS A 90 9.84 2.53 16.18
CA LYS A 90 10.57 3.53 16.95
C LYS A 90 10.71 3.14 18.42
N ALA A 91 9.61 2.72 19.06
CA ALA A 91 9.62 2.30 20.45
C ALA A 91 10.48 1.04 20.70
N ALA A 92 10.55 0.14 19.71
CA ALA A 92 11.37 -1.07 19.75
C ALA A 92 12.83 -0.86 19.31
N GLY A 93 13.24 0.37 18.93
CA GLY A 93 14.58 0.65 18.42
C GLY A 93 14.87 0.02 17.06
N LEU A 94 13.84 -0.25 16.27
CA LEU A 94 13.96 -0.79 14.92
C LEU A 94 14.13 0.34 13.89
N PRO A 95 14.85 0.09 12.78
CA PRO A 95 14.95 1.07 11.70
C PRO A 95 13.56 1.30 11.07
N ALA A 96 13.35 2.51 10.57
CA ALA A 96 12.20 2.82 9.73
C ALA A 96 12.20 1.99 8.44
N PHE A 97 11.02 1.83 7.83
CA PHE A 97 10.88 1.35 6.46
C PHE A 97 10.64 2.53 5.51
N THR A 98 10.99 2.36 4.23
CA THR A 98 10.55 3.27 3.16
C THR A 98 9.06 3.07 2.88
N VAL A 99 8.33 4.16 2.63
CA VAL A 99 6.93 4.12 2.21
C VAL A 99 6.85 4.46 0.73
N MET A 100 6.52 3.48 -0.11
CA MET A 100 6.59 3.60 -1.56
C MET A 100 5.18 3.56 -2.18
N SER A 101 4.67 4.72 -2.60
CA SER A 101 3.43 4.77 -3.36
C SER A 101 3.65 4.24 -4.78
N CYS A 102 2.72 3.39 -5.24
CA CYS A 102 2.60 2.92 -6.61
C CYS A 102 1.21 3.26 -7.18
N ASP A 103 0.51 4.25 -6.61
CA ASP A 103 -0.75 4.76 -7.15
C ASP A 103 -0.49 5.80 -8.23
N ASN A 104 -1.44 5.94 -9.15
CA ASN A 104 -1.32 6.80 -10.33
C ASN A 104 -1.66 8.27 -10.00
N MET A 105 -0.80 8.90 -9.21
CA MET A 105 -0.89 10.32 -8.87
C MET A 105 0.42 11.03 -9.22
N PRO A 106 0.38 12.30 -9.65
CA PRO A 106 1.60 13.09 -9.78
C PRO A 106 2.28 13.21 -8.42
N GLU A 107 3.61 13.04 -8.41
CA GLU A 107 4.43 13.17 -7.20
C GLU A 107 3.88 12.33 -6.02
N ASN A 108 3.41 11.11 -6.30
CA ASN A 108 2.77 10.24 -5.33
C ASN A 108 3.57 10.01 -4.03
N GLY A 109 4.90 10.07 -4.08
CA GLY A 109 5.77 10.06 -2.89
C GLY A 109 5.62 11.32 -2.03
N HIS A 110 5.50 12.50 -2.63
CA HIS A 110 5.24 13.75 -1.91
C HIS A 110 3.84 13.76 -1.30
N VAL A 111 2.82 13.29 -2.02
CA VAL A 111 1.47 13.13 -1.46
C VAL A 111 1.49 12.19 -0.24
N MET A 112 2.19 11.05 -0.35
CA MET A 112 2.32 10.10 0.75
C MET A 112 3.05 10.69 1.96
N ARG A 113 4.15 11.42 1.74
CA ARG A 113 4.87 12.14 2.80
C ARG A 113 3.95 13.12 3.49
N ASP A 114 3.26 13.98 2.74
CA ASP A 114 2.47 15.06 3.30
C ASP A 114 1.30 14.55 4.13
N VAL A 115 0.62 13.48 3.70
CA VAL A 115 -0.47 12.87 4.49
C VAL A 115 0.06 12.16 5.74
N VAL A 116 1.21 11.50 5.67
CA VAL A 116 1.83 10.85 6.83
C VAL A 116 2.32 11.87 7.84
N THR A 117 3.04 12.90 7.39
CA THR A 117 3.56 13.96 8.25
C THR A 117 2.41 14.72 8.90
N SER A 118 1.36 15.07 8.14
CA SER A 118 0.17 15.76 8.67
C SER A 118 -0.58 14.91 9.70
N TYR A 119 -0.79 13.61 9.43
CA TYR A 119 -1.43 12.71 10.39
C TYR A 119 -0.58 12.50 11.64
N ALA A 120 0.73 12.29 11.49
CA ALA A 120 1.65 12.11 12.61
C ALA A 120 1.71 13.37 13.50
N GLN A 121 1.72 14.57 12.90
CA GLN A 121 1.67 15.85 13.64
C GLN A 121 0.37 15.99 14.45
N ALA A 122 -0.75 15.50 13.93
CA ALA A 122 -2.03 15.56 14.63
C ALA A 122 -2.10 14.66 15.88
N ILE A 123 -1.25 13.64 15.98
CA ILE A 123 -1.24 12.68 17.10
C ILE A 123 -0.05 12.85 18.05
N ASP A 124 1.16 13.07 17.52
CA ASP A 124 2.40 13.25 18.31
C ASP A 124 3.49 13.92 17.45
N VAL A 125 3.80 15.17 17.79
CA VAL A 125 4.84 15.97 17.12
C VAL A 125 6.23 15.33 17.17
N LYS A 126 6.57 14.57 18.22
CA LYS A 126 7.87 13.88 18.32
C LYS A 126 7.93 12.67 17.39
N LEU A 127 6.81 11.99 17.20
CA LEU A 127 6.70 10.92 16.21
C LEU A 127 6.82 11.48 14.80
N ALA A 128 6.13 12.59 14.51
CA ALA A 128 6.22 13.27 13.23
C ALA A 128 7.67 13.66 12.88
N GLN A 129 8.40 14.27 13.83
CA GLN A 129 9.81 14.61 13.61
C GLN A 129 10.67 13.36 13.33
N TRP A 130 10.47 12.29 14.11
CA TRP A 130 11.21 11.05 13.89
C TRP A 130 10.91 10.44 12.52
N ILE A 131 9.65 10.49 12.06
CA ILE A 131 9.26 10.03 10.73
C ILE A 131 9.97 10.86 9.66
N GLU A 132 9.96 12.18 9.77
CA GLU A 132 10.65 13.08 8.82
C GLU A 132 12.16 12.79 8.74
N ASP A 133 12.79 12.48 9.88
CA ASP A 133 14.24 12.23 9.95
C ASP A 133 14.64 10.82 9.44
N ASN A 134 13.73 9.84 9.49
CA ASN A 134 14.08 8.42 9.31
C ASN A 134 13.35 7.73 8.14
N VAL A 135 12.21 8.25 7.67
CA VAL A 135 11.39 7.63 6.63
C VAL A 135 11.63 8.32 5.29
N THR A 136 11.69 7.53 4.22
CA THR A 136 11.76 8.04 2.84
C THR A 136 10.48 7.74 2.07
N PHE A 137 10.10 8.67 1.20
CA PHE A 137 8.88 8.61 0.39
C PHE A 137 9.20 8.82 -1.10
N PRO A 138 9.79 7.82 -1.80
CA PRO A 138 10.12 7.96 -3.20
C PRO A 138 8.85 8.06 -4.05
N SER A 139 8.85 8.99 -5.00
CA SER A 139 7.85 9.05 -6.05
C SER A 139 8.14 8.00 -7.14
N THR A 140 7.09 7.46 -7.74
CA THR A 140 7.17 6.45 -8.79
C THR A 140 6.32 6.83 -9.99
N MET A 141 6.69 6.30 -11.16
CA MET A 141 5.81 6.23 -12.33
C MET A 141 5.53 4.76 -12.61
N VAL A 142 4.25 4.39 -12.60
CA VAL A 142 3.80 3.02 -12.88
C VAL A 142 2.94 3.03 -14.13
N ASP A 143 3.26 2.14 -15.07
CA ASP A 143 2.48 2.01 -16.30
C ASP A 143 2.30 0.53 -16.66
N ARG A 144 1.07 0.06 -16.49
CA ARG A 144 0.58 -1.20 -17.03
C ARG A 144 -0.94 -1.18 -17.03
N ILE A 145 -1.54 -1.35 -18.21
CA ILE A 145 -2.97 -1.56 -18.34
C ILE A 145 -3.34 -2.93 -17.74
N VAL A 146 -4.17 -2.93 -16.70
CA VAL A 146 -4.70 -4.13 -16.03
C VAL A 146 -6.22 -3.99 -15.91
N PRO A 147 -7.01 -4.54 -16.85
CA PRO A 147 -8.47 -4.53 -16.75
C PRO A 147 -8.95 -5.32 -15.52
N ALA A 148 -10.13 -4.94 -15.00
CA ALA A 148 -10.79 -5.72 -13.96
C ALA A 148 -11.04 -7.17 -14.44
N VAL A 149 -10.83 -8.13 -13.54
CA VAL A 149 -11.02 -9.54 -13.86
C VAL A 149 -12.53 -9.85 -13.97
N THR A 150 -12.93 -10.41 -15.11
CA THR A 150 -14.28 -10.91 -15.37
C THR A 150 -14.30 -12.45 -15.45
N GLU A 151 -15.48 -13.06 -15.46
CA GLU A 151 -15.62 -14.51 -15.70
C GLU A 151 -14.97 -14.95 -17.03
N ASP A 152 -15.16 -14.17 -18.10
CA ASP A 152 -14.51 -14.40 -19.39
C ASP A 152 -12.98 -14.35 -19.28
N THR A 153 -12.46 -13.41 -18.48
CA THR A 153 -11.02 -13.29 -18.22
C THR A 153 -10.48 -14.53 -17.52
N LEU A 154 -11.21 -15.06 -16.52
CA LEU A 154 -10.84 -16.30 -15.82
C LEU A 154 -10.89 -17.52 -16.75
N ALA A 155 -11.93 -17.64 -17.57
CA ALA A 155 -12.09 -18.72 -18.54
C ALA A 155 -10.97 -18.70 -19.58
N LYS A 156 -10.66 -17.52 -20.12
CA LYS A 156 -9.56 -17.31 -21.07
C LYS A 156 -8.22 -17.65 -20.43
N ASN A 157 -7.92 -17.14 -19.24
CA ASN A 157 -6.67 -17.43 -18.51
C ASN A 157 -6.48 -18.92 -18.24
N ARG A 158 -7.55 -19.64 -17.87
CA ARG A 158 -7.51 -21.10 -17.66
C ARG A 158 -7.13 -21.84 -18.95
N THR A 159 -7.70 -21.43 -20.08
CA THR A 159 -7.45 -22.01 -21.40
C THR A 159 -6.02 -21.74 -21.86
N THR A 160 -5.60 -20.48 -21.80
CA THR A 160 -4.24 -19.99 -22.07
C THR A 160 -3.19 -20.75 -21.25
N TYR A 161 -3.38 -20.88 -19.93
CA TYR A 161 -2.43 -21.60 -19.08
C TYR A 161 -2.30 -23.09 -19.45
N ARG A 162 -3.40 -23.76 -19.79
CA ARG A 162 -3.37 -25.17 -20.24
C ARG A 162 -2.62 -25.34 -21.56
N CYS A 163 -2.79 -24.44 -22.51
CA CYS A 163 -2.04 -24.46 -23.76
C CYS A 163 -0.53 -24.25 -23.54
N ALA A 164 -0.15 -23.31 -22.66
CA ALA A 164 1.27 -23.01 -22.40
C ALA A 164 1.98 -24.21 -21.79
N ARG A 165 1.30 -24.92 -20.88
CA ARG A 165 1.84 -26.10 -20.21
C ARG A 165 1.93 -27.33 -21.13
N SER A 166 1.12 -27.39 -22.18
CA SER A 166 1.07 -28.51 -23.12
C SER A 166 1.86 -28.28 -24.42
N GLY A 167 2.48 -27.12 -24.60
CA GLY A 167 3.23 -26.76 -25.81
C GLY A 167 2.37 -26.59 -27.07
N ARG A 168 1.04 -26.53 -26.94
CA ARG A 168 0.10 -26.38 -28.06
C ARG A 168 -0.33 -24.93 -28.19
N ARG A 169 -0.50 -24.43 -29.41
CA ARG A 169 -1.17 -23.13 -29.64
C ARG A 169 -2.64 -23.27 -29.29
N CYS A 170 -3.14 -22.36 -28.45
CA CYS A 170 -4.57 -22.14 -28.27
C CYS A 170 -5.08 -21.44 -29.54
N LEU A 171 -5.95 -22.12 -30.30
CA LEU A 171 -6.81 -21.51 -31.32
C LEU A 171 -8.10 -21.04 -30.65
#